data_AF-A0A812SIW0-F1
#
_entry.id   AF-A0A812SIW0-F1
#
_cell.length_a   1.000
_cell.length_b   1.000
_cell.length_c   1.000
_cell.angle_alpha   90.00
_cell.angle_beta   90.00
_cell.angle_gamma   90.00
#
_symmetry.space_group_name_H-M   'P 1'
#
loop_
_entity.id
_entity.type
_entity.pdbx_description
1 polymer ?
#
loop_
_entity_poly.entity_id
_entity_poly.type
_entity_poly.pdbx_seq_one_letter_code
_entity_poly.pdbx_strand_id
1 'polypeptide(L)'
;MPEEEVPVLKCLSFVDTPGVLSGDKQRVGRSYDFEGVMGWFAENADLVIVLFDPNKLDISDEFRRCLEALGKKSESKVRFVLNKAEKLDRFELARVFGALMWSLSKVINTPDSWPA
;
A
#
# COMPACT_ATOMS: atom_id res chain seq x y z
N MET A 1 8.17 -10.78 33.30
CA MET A 1 8.61 -11.55 32.13
C MET A 1 9.73 -10.76 31.51
N PRO A 2 10.93 -11.31 31.30
CA PRO A 2 11.94 -10.57 30.55
C PRO A 2 11.38 -10.33 29.15
N GLU A 3 11.49 -9.11 28.64
CA GLU A 3 11.12 -8.79 27.27
C GLU A 3 11.92 -9.71 26.34
N GLU A 4 11.22 -10.60 25.65
CA GLU A 4 11.84 -11.51 24.70
C GLU A 4 12.35 -10.65 23.53
N GLU A 5 13.67 -10.52 23.41
CA GLU A 5 14.26 -9.70 22.35
C GLU A 5 13.81 -10.23 20.98
N VAL A 6 13.06 -9.43 20.24
CA VAL A 6 12.65 -9.75 18.88
C VAL A 6 13.82 -9.47 17.94
N PRO A 7 14.53 -10.49 17.38
CA PRO A 7 15.80 -10.27 16.70
C PRO A 7 15.70 -9.35 15.48
N VAL A 8 14.56 -9.38 14.78
CA VAL A 8 14.32 -8.53 13.60
C VAL A 8 14.27 -7.04 13.97
N LEU A 9 13.80 -6.68 15.16
CA LEU A 9 13.70 -5.29 15.59
C LEU A 9 15.05 -4.66 15.96
N LYS A 10 16.12 -5.47 16.02
CA LYS A 10 17.50 -4.95 16.16
C LYS A 10 18.01 -4.30 14.87
N CYS A 11 17.43 -4.67 13.73
CA CYS A 11 17.87 -4.21 12.40
C CYS A 11 16.80 -3.42 11.65
N LEU A 12 15.52 -3.59 12.00
CA LEU A 12 14.38 -2.98 11.31
C LEU A 12 13.44 -2.31 12.31
N SER A 13 12.89 -1.17 11.91
CA SER A 13 11.77 -0.53 12.60
C SER A 13 10.55 -0.56 11.70
N PHE A 14 9.42 -1.04 12.24
CA PHE A 14 8.16 -1.05 11.51
C PHE A 14 7.30 0.12 11.98
N VAL A 15 6.70 0.81 11.02
CA VAL A 15 5.70 1.84 11.27
C VAL A 15 4.38 1.35 10.71
N ASP A 16 3.42 1.08 11.59
CA ASP A 16 2.06 0.78 11.18
C ASP A 16 1.29 2.08 10.98
N THR A 17 0.67 2.24 9.82
CA THR A 17 -0.06 3.45 9.45
C THR A 17 -1.56 3.22 9.60
N PRO A 18 -2.34 4.25 10.00
CA PRO A 18 -3.79 4.13 9.99
C PRO A 18 -4.30 3.70 8.61
N GLY A 19 -5.22 2.73 8.58
CA GLY A 19 -5.76 2.21 7.32
C GLY A 19 -6.36 3.31 6.44
N VAL A 20 -6.12 3.21 5.13
CA VAL A 20 -6.75 4.10 4.16
C VAL A 20 -8.22 3.74 4.04
N LEU A 21 -9.10 4.69 4.33
CA LEU A 21 -10.54 4.43 4.43
C LEU A 21 -11.20 4.77 3.09
N SER A 22 -12.20 3.99 2.70
CA SER A 22 -13.07 4.31 1.57
C SER A 22 -14.31 5.06 2.05
N GLY A 23 -14.52 6.27 1.51
CA GLY A 23 -15.76 7.05 1.68
C GLY A 23 -15.57 8.45 2.28
N ASP A 24 -16.42 9.39 1.83
CA ASP A 24 -16.37 10.82 2.19
C ASP A 24 -16.52 11.11 3.69
N LYS A 25 -17.17 10.22 4.44
CA LYS A 25 -17.48 10.43 5.87
C LYS A 25 -16.23 10.52 6.76
N GLN A 26 -15.08 10.02 6.32
CA GLN A 26 -13.81 10.05 7.09
C GLN A 26 -12.81 11.10 6.57
N ARG A 27 -13.01 11.61 5.36
CA ARG A 27 -12.26 12.77 4.84
C ARG A 27 -12.55 14.03 5.66
N VAL A 28 -13.78 14.15 6.17
CA VAL A 28 -14.21 15.18 7.13
C VAL A 28 -13.76 14.85 8.56
N GLY A 29 -13.41 13.60 8.85
CA GLY A 29 -13.12 13.10 10.20
C GLY A 29 -11.65 13.17 10.63
N ARG A 30 -10.70 13.30 9.68
CA ARG A 30 -9.28 13.47 10.02
C ARG A 30 -8.97 14.96 10.24
N SER A 31 -8.41 15.27 11.40
CA SER A 31 -7.98 16.63 11.77
C SER A 31 -6.56 16.96 11.29
N TYR A 32 -6.01 16.18 10.35
CA TYR A 32 -4.63 16.30 9.88
C TYR A 32 -4.52 15.94 8.40
N ASP A 33 -3.45 16.42 7.75
CA ASP A 33 -3.12 16.11 6.37
C ASP A 33 -2.56 14.69 6.25
N PHE A 34 -3.45 13.72 6.03
CA PHE A 34 -3.08 12.32 5.88
C PHE A 34 -2.15 12.08 4.68
N GLU A 35 -2.43 12.74 3.55
CA GLU A 35 -1.66 12.58 2.31
C GLU A 35 -0.23 13.12 2.49
N GLY A 36 -0.08 14.29 3.11
CA GLY A 36 1.22 14.87 3.45
C GLY A 36 2.04 14.00 4.41
N VAL A 37 1.40 13.43 5.45
CA VAL A 37 2.06 12.51 6.40
C VAL A 37 2.52 11.23 5.70
N MET A 38 1.67 10.63 4.86
CA MET A 38 2.03 9.43 4.09
C MET A 38 3.18 9.72 3.11
N GLY A 39 3.18 10.88 2.47
CA GLY A 39 4.28 11.34 1.62
C GLY A 39 5.60 11.49 2.40
N TRP A 40 5.55 12.09 3.59
CA TRP A 40 6.73 12.22 4.45
C TRP A 40 7.29 10.87 4.87
N PHE A 41 6.45 9.92 5.28
CA PHE A 41 6.90 8.56 5.60
C PHE A 41 7.54 7.88 4.39
N ALA A 42 6.96 8.03 3.21
CA ALA A 42 7.48 7.42 2.00
C ALA A 42 8.84 7.95 1.57
N GLU A 43 9.11 9.23 1.80
CA GLU A 43 10.42 9.84 1.53
C GLU A 43 11.48 9.29 2.49
N ASN A 44 11.13 9.15 3.78
CA ASN A 44 12.07 8.80 4.85
C ASN A 44 12.22 7.27 5.07
N ALA A 45 11.25 6.47 4.66
CA ALA A 45 11.34 5.02 4.77
C ALA A 45 12.30 4.41 3.73
N ASP A 46 12.91 3.29 4.08
CA ASP A 46 13.70 2.46 3.15
C ASP A 46 12.81 1.58 2.28
N LEU A 47 11.66 1.15 2.81
CA LEU A 47 10.69 0.27 2.16
C LEU A 47 9.26 0.69 2.54
N VAL A 48 8.38 0.79 1.55
CA VAL A 48 6.95 1.03 1.74
C VAL A 48 6.19 -0.18 1.26
N ILE A 49 5.48 -0.86 2.16
CA ILE A 49 4.65 -2.02 1.83
C ILE A 49 3.19 -1.57 1.72
N VAL A 50 2.60 -1.77 0.56
CA VAL A 50 1.21 -1.46 0.29
C VAL A 50 0.42 -2.77 0.20
N LEU A 51 -0.52 -2.95 1.12
CA LEU A 51 -1.29 -4.18 1.26
C LEU A 51 -2.64 -4.08 0.55
N PHE A 52 -2.97 -5.10 -0.25
CA PHE A 52 -4.27 -5.27 -0.88
C PHE A 52 -5.00 -6.49 -0.31
N ASP A 53 -6.32 -6.37 -0.09
CA ASP A 53 -7.18 -7.50 0.22
C ASP A 53 -8.01 -7.84 -1.04
N PRO A 54 -8.02 -9.10 -1.50
CA PRO A 54 -8.73 -9.49 -2.72
C PRO A 54 -10.25 -9.27 -2.66
N ASN A 55 -10.81 -9.19 -1.46
CA ASN A 55 -12.24 -8.91 -1.27
C ASN A 55 -12.57 -7.41 -1.35
N LYS A 56 -11.56 -6.53 -1.35
CA LYS A 56 -11.71 -5.07 -1.29
C LYS A 56 -10.66 -4.39 -2.18
N LEU A 57 -10.70 -4.69 -3.48
CA LEU A 57 -9.77 -4.14 -4.46
C LEU A 57 -10.12 -2.72 -4.95
N ASP A 58 -11.20 -2.12 -4.44
CA ASP A 58 -11.59 -0.77 -4.80
C ASP A 58 -10.52 0.24 -4.34
N ILE A 59 -9.80 0.80 -5.30
CA ILE A 59 -8.88 1.92 -5.08
C ILE A 59 -9.72 3.17 -4.87
N SER A 60 -9.88 3.58 -3.61
CA SER A 60 -10.55 4.84 -3.26
C SER A 60 -9.76 6.05 -3.76
N ASP A 61 -10.42 7.19 -3.93
CA ASP A 61 -9.73 8.42 -4.34
C ASP A 61 -8.63 8.85 -3.34
N GLU A 62 -8.83 8.62 -2.04
CA GLU A 62 -7.80 8.86 -1.01
C GLU A 62 -6.60 7.95 -1.18
N PHE A 63 -6.86 6.66 -1.42
CA PHE A 63 -5.80 5.70 -1.66
C PHE A 63 -5.01 6.01 -2.94
N ARG A 64 -5.71 6.41 -4.00
CA ARG A 64 -5.09 6.89 -5.24
C ARG A 64 -4.16 8.09 -4.98
N ARG A 65 -4.62 9.12 -4.26
CA ARG A 65 -3.79 10.30 -3.97
C ARG A 65 -2.58 9.95 -3.09
N CYS A 66 -2.74 9.02 -2.14
CA CYS A 66 -1.61 8.48 -1.40
C CYS A 66 -0.61 7.81 -2.35
N LEU A 67 -1.05 6.88 -3.21
CA LEU A 67 -0.19 6.22 -4.21
C LEU A 67 0.51 7.22 -5.14
N GLU A 68 -0.17 8.28 -5.59
CA GLU A 68 0.41 9.34 -6.41
C GLU A 68 1.48 10.13 -5.65
N ALA A 69 1.30 10.36 -4.34
CA ALA A 69 2.31 10.95 -3.47
C ALA A 69 3.52 10.03 -3.28
N LEU A 70 3.31 8.71 -3.20
CA LEU A 70 4.38 7.70 -3.13
C LEU A 70 5.18 7.62 -4.44
N GLY A 71 4.49 7.58 -5.58
CA GLY A 71 5.07 7.31 -6.91
C GLY A 71 5.98 8.43 -7.44
N LYS A 72 5.80 9.68 -7.01
CA LYS A 72 6.62 10.81 -7.50
C LYS A 72 8.05 10.83 -6.96
N LYS A 73 8.33 10.18 -5.81
CA LYS A 73 9.60 10.35 -5.08
C LYS A 73 10.23 9.06 -4.58
N SER A 74 9.45 7.98 -4.43
CA SER A 74 9.91 6.75 -3.76
C SER A 74 9.53 5.46 -4.48
N GLU A 75 9.32 5.51 -5.80
CA GLU A 75 8.80 4.38 -6.59
C GLU A 75 9.63 3.10 -6.44
N SER A 76 10.96 3.21 -6.40
CA SER A 76 11.87 2.06 -6.20
C SER A 76 11.73 1.37 -4.84
N LYS A 77 11.15 2.07 -3.85
CA LYS A 77 10.95 1.62 -2.46
C LYS A 77 9.57 1.04 -2.21
N VAL A 78 8.62 1.17 -3.14
CA VAL A 78 7.25 0.66 -2.95
C VAL A 78 7.18 -0.82 -3.34
N ARG A 79 6.53 -1.63 -2.51
CA ARG A 79 6.20 -3.04 -2.81
C ARG A 79 4.72 -3.28 -2.55
N PHE A 80 4.03 -3.80 -3.55
CA PHE A 80 2.63 -4.18 -3.45
C PHE A 80 2.51 -5.64 -3.04
N VAL A 81 1.68 -5.90 -2.04
CA VAL A 81 1.44 -7.24 -1.51
C VAL A 81 -0.05 -7.53 -1.56
N LEU A 82 -0.43 -8.55 -2.32
CA LEU A 82 -1.78 -9.11 -2.27
C LEU A 82 -1.89 -10.02 -1.05
N ASN A 83 -2.44 -9.49 0.03
CA ASN A 83 -2.65 -10.20 1.28
C ASN A 83 -3.89 -11.11 1.19
N LYS A 84 -3.97 -12.14 2.05
CA LYS A 84 -5.11 -13.08 2.12
C LYS A 84 -5.38 -13.87 0.83
N ALA A 85 -4.35 -14.08 0.01
CA ALA A 85 -4.45 -14.81 -1.26
C ALA A 85 -4.80 -16.30 -1.06
N GLU A 86 -4.58 -16.85 0.13
CA GLU A 86 -5.00 -18.22 0.50
C GLU A 86 -6.51 -18.44 0.42
N LYS A 87 -7.31 -17.37 0.37
CA LYS A 87 -8.77 -17.43 0.25
C LYS A 87 -9.26 -17.57 -1.20
N LEU A 88 -8.36 -17.49 -2.17
CA LEU A 88 -8.70 -17.51 -3.59
C LEU A 88 -8.31 -18.84 -4.21
N ASP A 89 -9.12 -19.30 -5.16
CA ASP A 89 -8.67 -20.33 -6.07
C ASP A 89 -7.69 -19.76 -7.13
N ARG A 90 -7.10 -20.65 -7.96
CA ARG A 90 -6.12 -20.25 -8.98
C ARG A 90 -6.69 -19.28 -10.02
N PHE A 91 -7.95 -19.45 -10.44
CA PHE A 91 -8.56 -18.60 -11.46
C PHE A 91 -8.98 -17.26 -10.88
N GLU A 92 -9.51 -17.27 -9.66
CA GLU A 92 -9.84 -16.07 -8.90
C GLU A 92 -8.60 -15.24 -8.62
N LEU A 93 -7.49 -15.86 -8.22
CA LEU A 93 -6.22 -15.18 -8.01
C LEU A 93 -5.74 -14.48 -9.28
N ALA A 94 -5.74 -15.17 -10.43
CA ALA A 94 -5.35 -14.58 -11.70
C ALA A 94 -6.24 -13.39 -12.08
N ARG A 95 -7.57 -13.51 -11.88
CA ARG A 95 -8.54 -12.45 -12.14
C ARG A 95 -8.33 -11.24 -11.23
N VAL A 96 -8.16 -11.47 -9.93
CA VAL A 96 -7.88 -10.44 -8.92
C VAL A 96 -6.58 -9.71 -9.22
N PHE A 97 -5.52 -10.47 -9.52
CA PHE A 97 -4.23 -9.92 -9.88
C PHE A 97 -4.34 -9.04 -11.13
N GLY A 98 -5.03 -9.50 -12.18
CA GLY A 98 -5.27 -8.69 -13.38
C GLY A 98 -6.04 -7.40 -13.09
N ALA A 99 -7.10 -7.46 -12.28
CA ALA A 99 -7.88 -6.30 -11.88
C ALA A 99 -7.05 -5.29 -11.04
N LEU A 100 -6.20 -5.80 -10.16
CA LEU A 100 -5.28 -4.99 -9.37
C LEU A 100 -4.26 -4.28 -10.27
N MET A 101 -3.60 -5.03 -11.17
CA MET A 101 -2.62 -4.48 -12.10
C MET A 101 -3.23 -3.41 -13.02
N TRP A 102 -4.44 -3.64 -13.52
CA TRP A 102 -5.18 -2.65 -14.31
C TRP A 102 -5.51 -1.38 -13.53
N SER A 103 -5.78 -1.50 -12.23
CA SER A 103 -6.08 -0.35 -11.39
C SER A 103 -4.80 0.43 -11.05
N LEU A 104 -3.71 -0.27 -10.78
CA LEU A 104 -2.39 0.33 -10.53
C LEU A 104 -1.80 1.01 -11.78
N SER A 105 -2.01 0.46 -12.98
CA SER A 105 -1.48 1.04 -14.23
C SER A 105 -2.04 2.43 -14.55
N LYS A 106 -3.18 2.80 -13.94
CA LYS A 106 -3.77 4.14 -14.07
C LYS A 106 -3.14 5.17 -13.12
N VAL A 107 -2.39 4.70 -12.13
CA VAL A 107 -1.88 5.50 -11.01
C VAL A 107 -0.35 5.56 -11.06
N ILE A 108 0.30 4.45 -11.42
CA ILE A 108 1.75 4.33 -11.54
C ILE A 108 2.10 4.49 -13.01
N ASN A 109 2.81 5.56 -13.35
CA ASN A 109 3.11 5.96 -14.71
C ASN A 109 4.48 5.42 -15.18
N THR A 110 4.78 4.15 -14.89
CA THR A 110 5.98 3.46 -15.39
C THR A 110 5.61 2.43 -16.44
N PRO A 111 5.99 2.66 -17.72
CA PRO A 111 5.72 1.71 -18.80
C PRO A 111 6.47 0.37 -18.70
N ASP A 112 7.62 0.30 -17.99
CA ASP A 112 8.64 -0.73 -18.27
C ASP A 112 9.17 -1.56 -17.06
N SER A 113 8.51 -1.58 -15.89
CA SER A 113 9.07 -2.23 -14.69
C SER A 113 8.36 -3.47 -14.17
N TRP A 114 7.32 -3.98 -14.85
CA TRP A 114 6.64 -5.19 -14.39
C TRP A 114 7.25 -6.46 -15.02
N PRO A 115 7.54 -7.51 -14.24
CA PRO A 115 8.06 -8.75 -14.82
C PRO A 115 7.03 -9.33 -15.80
N ALA A 116 7.48 -9.58 -17.03
CA ALA A 116 6.79 -10.39 -18.01
C ALA A 116 6.63 -11.84 -17.52
#